data_AF-A0A970UPT1-F1
#
_entry.id   AF-A0A970UPT1-F1
#
_cell.length_a   1.000
_cell.length_b   1.000
_cell.length_c   1.000
_cell.angle_alpha   90.00
_cell.angle_beta   90.00
_cell.angle_gamma   90.00
#
_symmetry.space_group_name_H-M   'P 1'
#
loop_
_entity.id
_entity.type
_entity.pdbx_description
1 polymer ?
#
loop_
_entity_poly.entity_id
_entity_poly.type
_entity_poly.pdbx_seq_one_letter_code
_entity_poly.pdbx_strand_id
1 'polypeptide(L)'
;MDTPYGSNGQITLLLIILLLGMVAWLTVEVRHHNRNLKKIPLRITVSGTRGKTTVVRSLASILRLAGYQVLAKTTGSEARLILPDGTEEPTKRHGLTTIMEQKKLVNKAKQLQAQCVIAEIMSIQPTNHLVETQQLLKPQMTLLTNFRTDHTDVVPDRQEAITAVFANDVFPGSAIILPETEANPQIREAIDNKKARLIMAKSGIHSTINLPDNVLEKQIASNLDLVTTAALELGIEPDVIAKGIALAKMDIGNPLIFSIKEQNKNLWFINAFAANDPQSTRQLVEQTEALLSAESGSRIALLSLRSDRGERSLQWLRYLRGEGRELFEKVYLVGGHAQVLKRSLPTAVLVKQDDPRELTKLLITNHPDGSRVYGIGNIGGLGAKLVREWIRNADER
;
A
#
# COMPACT_ATOMS: atom_id res chain seq x y z
N MET A 1 56.35 37.69 17.84
CA MET A 1 55.02 38.24 17.53
C MET A 1 54.36 37.27 16.56
N ASP A 2 53.80 36.20 17.08
CA ASP A 2 53.00 35.27 16.29
C ASP A 2 51.55 35.74 16.36
N THR A 3 51.01 36.19 15.22
CA THR A 3 49.63 36.62 15.14
C THR A 3 48.71 35.39 15.24
N PRO A 4 47.75 35.34 16.16
CA PRO A 4 46.82 34.21 16.33
C PRO A 4 45.78 34.10 15.19
N TYR A 5 45.98 34.83 14.08
CA TYR A 5 45.04 34.97 12.97
C TYR A 5 45.36 34.08 11.75
N GLY A 6 46.55 33.47 11.67
CA GLY A 6 46.96 32.64 10.53
C GLY A 6 46.20 31.32 10.39
N SER A 7 45.83 30.68 11.51
CA SER A 7 45.12 29.39 11.52
C SER A 7 43.65 29.53 11.15
N ASN A 8 42.97 30.59 11.61
CA ASN A 8 41.55 30.81 11.37
C ASN A 8 41.24 31.09 9.89
N GLY A 9 42.11 31.81 9.18
CA GLY A 9 41.96 32.07 7.75
C GLY A 9 42.09 30.81 6.89
N GLN A 10 43.04 29.93 7.24
CA GLN A 10 43.23 28.64 6.56
C GLN A 10 42.07 27.67 6.81
N ILE A 11 41.56 27.61 8.04
CA ILE A 11 40.37 26.80 8.38
C ILE A 11 39.15 27.32 7.61
N THR A 12 38.94 28.64 7.57
CA THR A 12 37.81 29.25 6.83
C THR A 12 37.89 28.93 5.34
N LEU A 13 39.07 29.06 4.71
CA LEU A 13 39.27 28.73 3.31
C LEU A 13 39.01 27.23 3.04
N LEU A 14 39.48 26.34 3.91
CA LEU A 14 39.23 24.90 3.81
C LEU A 14 37.73 24.58 3.88
N LEU A 15 37.01 25.18 4.83
CA LEU A 15 35.56 25.00 4.95
C LEU A 15 34.81 25.49 3.71
N ILE A 16 35.23 26.61 3.13
CA ILE A 16 34.66 27.11 1.86
C ILE A 16 34.93 26.13 0.72
N ILE A 17 36.14 25.59 0.60
CA ILE A 17 36.48 24.61 -0.45
C ILE A 17 35.65 23.33 -0.27
N LEU A 18 35.52 22.82 0.95
CA LEU A 18 34.69 21.64 1.25
C LEU A 18 33.21 21.89 0.93
N LEU A 19 32.69 23.06 1.29
CA LEU A 19 31.31 23.46 0.96
C LEU A 19 31.10 23.54 -0.56
N LEU A 20 32.01 24.18 -1.29
CA LEU A 20 31.95 24.26 -2.75
C LEU A 20 32.04 22.88 -3.39
N GLY A 21 32.92 22.02 -2.90
CA GLY A 21 33.04 20.63 -3.34
C GLY A 21 31.74 19.85 -3.12
N MET A 22 31.11 20.00 -1.94
CA MET A 22 29.82 19.39 -1.62
C MET A 22 28.70 19.89 -2.55
N VAL A 23 28.60 21.21 -2.76
CA VAL A 23 27.61 21.81 -3.66
C VAL A 23 27.81 21.32 -5.10
N ALA A 24 29.06 21.28 -5.58
CA ALA A 24 29.37 20.77 -6.92
C ALA A 24 28.95 19.31 -7.06
N TRP A 25 29.27 18.46 -6.08
CA TRP A 25 28.90 17.06 -6.06
C TRP A 25 27.37 16.85 -6.08
N LEU A 26 26.63 17.54 -5.20
CA LEU A 26 25.16 17.50 -5.17
C LEU A 26 24.54 17.95 -6.49
N THR A 27 25.12 18.99 -7.11
CA THR A 27 24.63 19.50 -8.39
C THR A 27 24.85 18.49 -9.51
N VAL A 28 26.01 17.81 -9.54
CA VAL A 28 26.28 16.72 -10.49
C VAL A 28 25.30 15.57 -10.28
N GLU A 29 25.03 15.21 -9.02
CA GLU A 29 24.08 14.15 -8.68
C GLU A 29 22.66 14.46 -9.18
N VAL A 30 22.16 15.66 -8.90
CA VAL A 30 20.84 16.12 -9.37
C VAL A 30 20.77 16.12 -10.89
N ARG A 31 21.83 16.58 -11.58
CA ARG A 31 21.88 16.55 -13.05
C ARG A 31 21.87 15.13 -13.60
N HIS A 32 22.62 14.21 -12.99
CA HIS A 32 22.64 12.81 -13.39
C HIS A 32 21.28 12.15 -13.18
N HIS A 33 20.63 12.37 -12.04
CA HIS A 33 19.28 11.88 -11.76
C HIS A 33 18.26 12.39 -12.78
N ASN A 34 18.26 13.70 -13.05
CA ASN A 34 17.37 14.31 -14.03
C ASN A 34 17.61 13.79 -15.45
N ARG A 35 18.86 13.49 -15.82
CA ARG A 35 19.17 12.86 -17.11
C ARG A 35 18.59 11.45 -17.22
N ASN A 36 18.59 10.69 -16.12
CA ASN A 36 17.96 9.36 -16.10
C ASN A 36 16.44 9.45 -16.15
N LEU A 37 15.82 10.39 -15.43
CA LEU A 37 14.38 10.64 -15.50
C LEU A 37 13.90 10.92 -16.93
N LYS A 38 14.64 11.75 -17.68
CA LYS A 38 14.31 12.09 -19.07
C LYS A 38 14.32 10.90 -20.03
N LYS A 39 14.96 9.78 -19.65
CA LYS A 39 14.98 8.55 -20.45
C LYS A 39 13.76 7.66 -20.23
N ILE A 40 12.90 8.00 -19.27
CA ILE A 40 11.68 7.26 -18.94
C ILE A 40 10.51 8.06 -19.50
N PRO A 41 9.91 7.67 -20.64
CA PRO A 41 8.86 8.43 -21.30
C PRO A 41 7.68 8.76 -20.39
N LEU A 42 7.15 7.74 -19.71
CA LEU A 42 5.98 7.84 -18.86
C LEU A 42 6.33 7.54 -17.39
N ARG A 43 6.04 8.49 -16.51
CA ARG A 43 6.20 8.33 -15.05
C ARG A 43 4.86 8.60 -14.40
N ILE A 44 4.36 7.59 -13.71
CA ILE A 44 3.07 7.61 -13.02
C ILE A 44 3.33 7.46 -11.53
N THR A 45 2.71 8.31 -10.73
CA THR A 45 2.69 8.18 -9.27
C THR A 45 1.31 7.78 -8.79
N VAL A 46 1.27 6.97 -7.75
CA VAL A 46 0.02 6.63 -7.05
C VAL A 46 0.17 7.06 -5.60
N SER A 47 -0.72 7.94 -5.17
CA SER A 47 -0.74 8.52 -3.84
C SER A 47 -2.14 8.45 -3.22
N GLY A 48 -2.27 8.79 -1.95
CA GLY A 48 -3.49 8.66 -1.15
C GLY A 48 -3.31 7.78 0.08
N THR A 49 -4.35 7.68 0.90
CA THR A 49 -4.24 6.95 2.17
C THR A 49 -4.26 5.44 1.94
N ARG A 50 -5.29 4.91 1.24
CA ARG A 50 -5.50 3.47 1.04
C ARG A 50 -5.63 3.08 -0.43
N GLY A 51 -5.35 1.81 -0.76
CA GLY A 51 -5.56 1.27 -2.11
C GLY A 51 -4.44 1.52 -3.13
N LYS A 52 -3.37 2.25 -2.74
CA LYS A 52 -2.25 2.59 -3.64
C LYS A 52 -1.61 1.36 -4.27
N THR A 53 -1.24 0.36 -3.47
CA THR A 53 -0.60 -0.85 -3.97
C THR A 53 -1.47 -1.61 -4.97
N THR A 54 -2.79 -1.71 -4.72
CA THR A 54 -3.75 -2.33 -5.65
C THR A 54 -3.76 -1.59 -6.98
N VAL A 55 -3.88 -0.26 -6.94
CA VAL A 55 -3.88 0.60 -8.14
C VAL A 55 -2.57 0.46 -8.94
N VAL A 56 -1.42 0.49 -8.26
CA VAL A 56 -0.11 0.30 -8.90
C VAL A 56 -0.03 -1.05 -9.61
N ARG A 57 -0.45 -2.13 -8.95
CA ARG A 57 -0.37 -3.49 -9.50
C ARG A 57 -1.29 -3.68 -10.69
N SER A 58 -2.53 -3.21 -10.59
CA SER A 58 -3.51 -3.28 -11.68
C SER A 58 -3.05 -2.47 -12.88
N LEU A 59 -2.64 -1.22 -12.69
CA LEU A 59 -2.17 -0.37 -13.78
C LEU A 59 -0.89 -0.90 -14.43
N ALA A 60 0.04 -1.45 -13.64
CA ALA A 60 1.24 -2.08 -14.17
C ALA A 60 0.91 -3.32 -15.02
N SER A 61 -0.07 -4.12 -14.60
CA SER A 61 -0.54 -5.29 -15.34
C SER A 61 -1.17 -4.89 -16.68
N ILE A 62 -2.07 -3.90 -16.66
CA ILE A 62 -2.70 -3.36 -17.87
C ILE A 62 -1.66 -2.83 -18.84
N LEU A 63 -0.73 -2.00 -18.38
CA LEU A 63 0.28 -1.39 -19.25
C LEU A 63 1.25 -2.42 -19.83
N ARG A 64 1.64 -3.45 -19.07
CA ARG A 64 2.42 -4.56 -19.63
C ARG A 64 1.65 -5.32 -20.71
N LEU A 65 0.36 -5.59 -20.47
CA LEU A 65 -0.49 -6.27 -21.45
C LEU A 65 -0.68 -5.42 -22.71
N ALA A 66 -0.70 -4.09 -22.57
CA ALA A 66 -0.70 -3.12 -23.67
C ALA A 66 0.67 -2.97 -24.36
N GLY A 67 1.68 -3.76 -23.98
CA GLY A 67 2.99 -3.84 -24.64
C GLY A 67 4.07 -2.91 -24.08
N TYR A 68 3.81 -2.19 -22.98
CA TYR A 68 4.81 -1.32 -22.37
C TYR A 68 5.83 -2.10 -21.53
N GLN A 69 7.10 -1.67 -21.59
CA GLN A 69 8.13 -2.07 -20.63
C GLN A 69 7.93 -1.31 -19.31
N VAL A 70 7.15 -1.89 -18.39
CA VAL A 70 6.75 -1.25 -17.13
C VAL A 70 7.65 -1.71 -15.97
N LEU A 71 8.25 -0.76 -15.25
CA LEU A 71 8.81 -1.00 -13.92
C LEU A 71 7.91 -0.38 -12.86
N ALA A 72 7.31 -1.20 -12.00
CA ALA A 72 6.46 -0.70 -10.92
C ALA A 72 7.09 -0.94 -9.54
N LYS A 73 6.80 -0.03 -8.59
CA LYS A 73 7.22 -0.14 -7.20
C LYS A 73 6.02 0.01 -6.28
N THR A 74 5.86 -0.98 -5.40
CA THR A 74 4.83 -0.99 -4.35
C THR A 74 5.47 -0.87 -2.98
N THR A 75 4.73 -0.28 -2.02
CA THR A 75 5.14 -0.18 -0.62
C THR A 75 4.16 -0.79 0.37
N GLY A 76 3.23 -1.62 -0.12
CA GLY A 76 2.23 -2.35 0.68
C GLY A 76 2.83 -3.34 1.69
N SER A 77 2.16 -4.47 1.90
CA SER A 77 2.55 -5.43 2.95
C SER A 77 3.98 -5.91 2.81
N GLU A 78 4.42 -6.07 1.56
CA GLU A 78 5.81 -6.27 1.21
C GLU A 78 6.20 -5.26 0.12
N ALA A 79 7.30 -4.53 0.34
CA ALA A 79 7.82 -3.62 -0.67
C ALA A 79 8.44 -4.39 -1.84
N ARG A 80 7.84 -4.30 -3.02
CA ARG A 80 8.25 -5.05 -4.21
C ARG A 80 8.56 -4.13 -5.38
N LEU A 81 9.48 -4.58 -6.22
CA LEU A 81 9.62 -4.12 -7.59
C LEU A 81 8.99 -5.16 -8.51
N ILE A 82 8.11 -4.72 -9.40
CA ILE A 82 7.49 -5.54 -10.43
C ILE A 82 8.19 -5.19 -11.74
N LEU A 83 8.93 -6.15 -12.27
CA LEU A 83 9.79 -5.99 -13.43
C LEU A 83 8.98 -6.00 -14.74
N PRO A 84 9.59 -5.60 -15.87
CA PRO A 84 8.88 -5.54 -17.16
C PRO A 84 8.33 -6.88 -17.64
N ASP A 85 8.95 -7.99 -17.25
CA ASP A 85 8.48 -9.36 -17.52
C ASP A 85 7.35 -9.82 -16.58
N GLY A 86 6.94 -8.97 -15.62
CA GLY A 86 5.93 -9.27 -14.61
C GLY A 86 6.46 -10.00 -13.37
N THR A 87 7.74 -10.38 -13.33
CA THR A 87 8.34 -10.99 -12.15
C THR A 87 8.51 -9.97 -11.01
N GLU A 88 8.55 -10.46 -9.77
CA GLU A 88 8.65 -9.60 -8.59
C GLU A 88 9.94 -9.84 -7.81
N GLU A 89 10.71 -8.78 -7.58
CA GLU A 89 11.86 -8.79 -6.69
C GLU A 89 11.58 -7.99 -5.41
N PRO A 90 12.03 -8.43 -4.22
CA PRO A 90 11.92 -7.64 -3.01
C PRO A 90 12.77 -6.36 -3.12
N THR A 91 12.24 -5.25 -2.63
CA THR A 91 13.03 -4.00 -2.57
C THR A 91 14.17 -4.16 -1.57
N LYS A 92 15.42 -4.16 -2.04
CA LYS A 92 16.60 -4.25 -1.16
C LYS A 92 16.72 -3.02 -0.27
N ARG A 93 16.58 -3.21 1.04
CA ARG A 93 16.70 -2.15 2.06
C ARG A 93 17.87 -2.43 3.00
N HIS A 94 18.71 -1.43 3.21
CA HIS A 94 19.66 -1.39 4.32
C HIS A 94 19.15 -0.31 5.29
N GLY A 95 18.42 -0.72 6.33
CA GLY A 95 17.81 0.19 7.30
C GLY A 95 16.36 0.56 7.02
N LEU A 96 15.92 1.68 7.60
CA LEU A 96 14.55 2.19 7.49
C LEU A 96 14.20 2.56 6.05
N THR A 97 12.91 2.59 5.76
CA THR A 97 12.36 3.07 4.49
C THR A 97 12.78 4.51 4.25
N THR A 98 13.26 4.83 3.05
CA THR A 98 13.67 6.20 2.68
C THR A 98 13.16 6.59 1.30
N ILE A 99 12.90 7.88 1.11
CA ILE A 99 12.54 8.44 -0.19
C ILE A 99 13.65 8.25 -1.25
N MET A 100 14.89 7.99 -0.81
CA MET A 100 16.02 7.68 -1.71
C MET A 100 15.82 6.38 -2.50
N GLU A 101 14.90 5.52 -2.08
CA GLU A 101 14.47 4.38 -2.88
C GLU A 101 13.92 4.81 -4.25
N GLN A 102 13.32 5.99 -4.38
CA GLN A 102 12.84 6.50 -5.67
C GLN A 102 14.00 6.82 -6.64
N LYS A 103 15.16 7.27 -6.14
CA LYS A 103 16.38 7.44 -6.97
C LYS A 103 16.88 6.09 -7.50
N LYS A 104 16.86 5.06 -6.65
CA LYS A 104 17.23 3.69 -7.05
C LYS A 104 16.26 3.14 -8.10
N LEU A 105 14.97 3.38 -7.94
CA LEU A 105 13.93 3.02 -8.91
C LEU A 105 14.21 3.63 -10.29
N VAL A 106 14.48 4.93 -10.35
CA VAL A 106 14.80 5.65 -11.60
C VAL A 106 16.06 5.08 -12.27
N ASN A 107 17.10 4.79 -11.49
CA ASN A 107 18.32 4.19 -12.02
C ASN A 107 18.07 2.77 -12.58
N LYS A 108 17.29 1.94 -11.88
CA LYS A 108 16.89 0.60 -12.34
C LYS A 108 16.04 0.70 -13.61
N ALA A 109 15.07 1.62 -13.67
CA ALA A 109 14.25 1.88 -14.86
C ALA A 109 15.12 2.18 -16.09
N LYS A 110 16.16 3.01 -15.94
CA LYS A 110 17.12 3.29 -17.01
C LYS A 110 17.90 2.05 -17.44
N GLN A 111 18.28 1.19 -16.51
CA GLN A 111 19.03 -0.05 -16.82
C GLN A 111 18.17 -1.05 -17.59
N LEU A 112 16.90 -1.15 -17.21
CA LEU A 112 15.90 -2.02 -17.84
C LEU A 112 15.27 -1.40 -19.10
N GLN A 113 15.68 -0.19 -19.48
CA GLN A 113 15.10 0.56 -20.59
C GLN A 113 13.55 0.67 -20.48
N ALA A 114 13.06 0.84 -19.26
CA ALA A 114 11.63 0.91 -18.98
C ALA A 114 11.00 2.12 -19.71
N GLN A 115 9.89 1.86 -20.39
CA GLN A 115 9.08 2.88 -21.05
C GLN A 115 8.13 3.58 -20.07
N CYS A 116 7.72 2.85 -19.03
CA CYS A 116 6.87 3.36 -17.97
C CYS A 116 7.45 3.03 -16.59
N VAL A 117 7.42 4.01 -15.69
CA VAL A 117 7.61 3.78 -14.24
C VAL A 117 6.33 4.11 -13.50
N ILE A 118 5.88 3.19 -12.65
CA ILE A 118 4.76 3.42 -11.73
C ILE A 118 5.26 3.32 -10.30
N ALA A 119 5.13 4.38 -9.52
CA ALA A 119 5.66 4.42 -8.15
C ALA A 119 4.56 4.77 -7.14
N GLU A 120 4.44 3.96 -6.10
CA GLU A 120 3.73 4.32 -4.89
C GLU A 120 4.48 5.42 -4.13
N ILE A 121 3.77 6.50 -3.76
CA ILE A 121 4.26 7.51 -2.81
C ILE A 121 4.03 6.99 -1.39
N MET A 122 5.09 7.00 -0.59
CA MET A 122 5.12 6.34 0.73
C MET A 122 5.27 7.31 1.90
N SER A 123 5.71 8.53 1.62
CA SER A 123 5.99 9.49 2.68
C SER A 123 4.72 9.87 3.42
N ILE A 124 4.84 10.12 4.72
CA ILE A 124 3.75 10.70 5.53
C ILE A 124 4.10 12.16 5.87
N GLN A 125 5.40 12.45 6.01
CA GLN A 125 5.88 13.80 6.24
C GLN A 125 5.65 14.68 4.99
N PRO A 126 5.01 15.86 5.13
CA PRO A 126 4.70 16.74 4.00
C PRO A 126 5.94 17.10 3.15
N THR A 127 7.07 17.35 3.80
CA THR A 127 8.35 17.69 3.14
C THR A 127 8.87 16.56 2.27
N ASN A 128 8.79 15.32 2.74
CA ASN A 128 9.23 14.15 2.00
C ASN A 128 8.28 13.83 0.83
N HIS A 129 6.97 14.02 1.03
CA HIS A 129 5.96 13.95 -0.03
C HIS A 129 6.30 14.88 -1.20
N LEU A 130 6.56 16.15 -0.87
CA LEU A 130 6.94 17.17 -1.84
C LEU A 130 8.22 16.77 -2.59
N VAL A 131 9.25 16.27 -1.89
CA VAL A 131 10.51 15.87 -2.53
C VAL A 131 10.32 14.64 -3.45
N GLU A 132 9.58 13.62 -3.02
CA GLU A 132 9.32 12.43 -3.84
C GLU A 132 8.69 12.81 -5.18
N THR A 133 7.62 13.60 -5.15
CA THR A 133 6.90 13.97 -6.36
C THR A 133 7.64 15.05 -7.16
N GLN A 134 8.02 16.16 -6.54
CA GLN A 134 8.52 17.34 -7.26
C GLN A 134 9.99 17.24 -7.68
N GLN A 135 10.80 16.44 -6.99
CA GLN A 135 12.24 16.35 -7.26
C GLN A 135 12.67 14.97 -7.76
N LEU A 136 12.13 13.89 -7.18
CA LEU A 136 12.61 12.55 -7.47
C LEU A 136 11.89 11.87 -8.64
N LEU A 137 10.57 12.00 -8.74
CA LEU A 137 9.77 11.25 -9.73
C LEU A 137 9.29 12.11 -10.90
N LYS A 138 8.87 13.36 -10.65
CA LYS A 138 8.41 14.31 -11.68
C LYS A 138 7.41 13.67 -12.66
N PRO A 139 6.27 13.15 -12.17
CA PRO A 139 5.35 12.36 -12.95
C PRO A 139 4.64 13.18 -14.04
N GLN A 140 4.29 12.53 -15.14
CA GLN A 140 3.32 13.09 -16.10
C GLN A 140 1.87 12.81 -15.68
N MET A 141 1.66 11.83 -14.80
CA MET A 141 0.34 11.46 -14.30
C MET A 141 0.43 11.06 -12.82
N THR A 142 -0.46 11.60 -12.00
CA THR A 142 -0.61 11.22 -10.59
C THR A 142 -2.03 10.71 -10.36
N LEU A 143 -2.17 9.51 -9.81
CA LEU A 143 -3.45 8.96 -9.33
C LEU A 143 -3.55 9.19 -7.82
N LEU A 144 -4.61 9.85 -7.35
CA LEU A 144 -4.90 10.07 -5.94
C LEU A 144 -6.07 9.17 -5.53
N THR A 145 -5.86 8.24 -4.61
CA THR A 145 -6.86 7.19 -4.30
C THR A 145 -7.95 7.65 -3.34
N ASN A 146 -7.59 8.28 -2.22
CA ASN A 146 -8.51 8.83 -1.21
C ASN A 146 -7.74 9.67 -0.19
N PHE A 147 -8.45 10.57 0.49
CA PHE A 147 -7.92 11.45 1.53
C PHE A 147 -8.55 11.10 2.88
N ARG A 148 -8.17 9.95 3.44
CA ARG A 148 -8.67 9.47 4.75
C ARG A 148 -7.66 9.74 5.86
N THR A 149 -8.16 9.87 7.09
CA THR A 149 -7.33 9.94 8.29
C THR A 149 -6.48 8.69 8.42
N ASP A 150 -5.16 8.89 8.49
CA ASP A 150 -4.17 7.89 8.86
C ASP A 150 -2.97 8.63 9.45
N HIS A 151 -2.18 7.96 10.29
CA HIS A 151 -0.97 8.53 10.90
C HIS A 151 -1.19 9.89 11.60
N THR A 152 -2.16 9.93 12.51
CA THR A 152 -2.52 11.14 13.29
C THR A 152 -1.39 11.65 14.20
N ASP A 153 -0.32 10.88 14.35
CA ASP A 153 0.93 11.26 14.99
C ASP A 153 1.76 12.27 14.17
N VAL A 154 1.54 12.35 12.85
CA VAL A 154 2.28 13.24 11.94
C VAL A 154 1.38 14.31 11.32
N VAL A 155 0.15 13.94 10.95
CA VAL A 155 -0.81 14.83 10.29
C VAL A 155 -2.02 15.00 11.20
N PRO A 156 -2.44 16.23 11.54
CA PRO A 156 -3.65 16.45 12.32
C PRO A 156 -4.86 15.75 11.69
N ASP A 157 -5.74 15.19 12.52
CA ASP A 157 -6.99 14.56 12.10
C ASP A 157 -8.01 15.62 11.65
N ARG A 158 -7.73 16.22 10.49
CA ARG A 158 -8.54 17.26 9.86
C ARG A 158 -8.41 17.16 8.34
N GLN A 159 -9.54 17.16 7.65
CA GLN A 159 -9.57 16.94 6.20
C GLN A 159 -8.70 17.92 5.43
N GLU A 160 -8.62 19.19 5.85
CA GLU A 160 -7.78 20.18 5.17
C GLU A 160 -6.29 19.90 5.34
N ALA A 161 -5.88 19.39 6.51
CA ALA A 161 -4.48 19.04 6.77
C ALA A 161 -4.07 17.80 5.95
N ILE A 162 -4.95 16.81 5.89
CA ILE A 162 -4.75 15.59 5.08
C ILE A 162 -4.67 15.94 3.59
N THR A 163 -5.61 16.75 3.09
CA THR A 163 -5.64 17.17 1.69
C THR A 163 -4.39 17.99 1.32
N ALA A 164 -3.92 18.86 2.22
CA ALA A 164 -2.70 19.65 2.01
C ALA A 164 -1.45 18.78 1.83
N VAL A 165 -1.38 17.60 2.46
CA VAL A 165 -0.27 16.65 2.23
C VAL A 165 -0.29 16.15 0.80
N PHE A 166 -1.43 15.64 0.34
CA PHE A 166 -1.57 15.07 -1.00
C PHE A 166 -1.53 16.13 -2.12
N ALA A 167 -1.85 17.39 -1.82
CA ALA A 167 -1.65 18.50 -2.73
C ALA A 167 -0.17 18.67 -3.16
N ASN A 168 0.79 18.20 -2.35
CA ASN A 168 2.21 18.19 -2.73
C ASN A 168 2.53 17.22 -3.88
N ASP A 169 1.64 16.28 -4.18
CA ASP A 169 1.79 15.31 -5.27
C ASP A 169 1.29 15.82 -6.62
N VAL A 170 0.78 17.05 -6.66
CA VAL A 170 0.41 17.74 -7.90
C VAL A 170 1.68 18.29 -8.57
N PHE A 171 2.19 17.57 -9.57
CA PHE A 171 3.34 18.01 -10.35
C PHE A 171 2.91 19.02 -11.43
N PRO A 172 3.65 20.12 -11.68
CA PRO A 172 3.30 21.11 -12.69
C PRO A 172 3.02 20.51 -14.07
N GLY A 173 1.88 20.87 -14.66
CA GLY A 173 1.48 20.41 -16.01
C GLY A 173 1.16 18.92 -16.15
N SER A 174 1.13 18.16 -15.04
CA SER A 174 0.77 16.73 -15.06
C SER A 174 -0.74 16.51 -15.13
N ALA A 175 -1.15 15.28 -15.46
CA ALA A 175 -2.53 14.83 -15.32
C ALA A 175 -2.77 14.32 -13.89
N ILE A 176 -3.80 14.81 -13.22
CA ILE A 176 -4.19 14.39 -11.88
C ILE A 176 -5.52 13.65 -11.97
N ILE A 177 -5.53 12.39 -11.60
CA ILE A 177 -6.71 11.53 -11.62
C ILE A 177 -7.14 11.23 -10.19
N LEU A 178 -8.40 11.51 -9.85
CA LEU A 178 -8.97 11.16 -8.55
C LEU A 178 -10.45 10.79 -8.65
N PRO A 179 -10.99 10.00 -7.71
CA PRO A 179 -12.43 9.77 -7.62
C PRO A 179 -13.20 11.08 -7.47
N GLU A 180 -14.36 11.20 -8.11
CA GLU A 180 -15.24 12.38 -8.00
C GLU A 180 -15.57 12.73 -6.54
N THR A 181 -15.74 11.71 -5.71
CA THR A 181 -16.08 11.84 -4.28
C THR A 181 -14.97 12.46 -3.44
N GLU A 182 -13.73 12.44 -3.90
CA GLU A 182 -12.56 12.97 -3.19
C GLU A 182 -12.24 14.43 -3.62
N ALA A 183 -12.87 14.92 -4.69
CA ALA A 183 -12.60 16.23 -5.25
C ALA A 183 -13.18 17.36 -4.38
N ASN A 184 -12.32 18.01 -3.61
CA ASN A 184 -12.65 19.15 -2.76
C ASN A 184 -12.03 20.48 -3.26
N PRO A 185 -12.44 21.66 -2.76
CA PRO A 185 -11.93 22.95 -3.23
C PRO A 185 -10.41 23.09 -3.11
N GLN A 186 -9.81 22.55 -2.06
CA GLN A 186 -8.40 22.70 -1.75
C GLN A 186 -7.50 21.92 -2.73
N ILE A 187 -7.88 20.68 -3.09
CA ILE A 187 -7.14 19.92 -4.11
C ILE A 187 -7.35 20.53 -5.51
N ARG A 188 -8.54 21.05 -5.82
CA ARG A 188 -8.80 21.75 -7.09
C ARG A 188 -7.92 22.99 -7.24
N GLU A 189 -7.83 23.80 -6.19
CA GLU A 189 -6.95 24.97 -6.16
C GLU A 189 -5.47 24.58 -6.35
N ALA A 190 -5.01 23.51 -5.72
CA ALA A 190 -3.64 23.01 -5.90
C ALA A 190 -3.37 22.58 -7.36
N ILE A 191 -4.33 21.92 -8.00
CA ILE A 191 -4.26 21.51 -9.41
C ILE A 191 -4.20 22.73 -10.33
N ASP A 192 -5.08 23.71 -10.12
CA ASP A 192 -5.15 24.94 -10.92
C ASP A 192 -3.86 25.77 -10.78
N ASN A 193 -3.36 25.95 -9.55
CA ASN A 193 -2.12 26.66 -9.27
C ASN A 193 -0.89 26.02 -9.97
N LYS A 194 -0.90 24.70 -10.14
CA LYS A 194 0.15 23.95 -10.83
C LYS A 194 -0.08 23.83 -12.34
N LYS A 195 -1.17 24.41 -12.87
CA LYS A 195 -1.60 24.28 -14.26
C LYS A 195 -1.66 22.80 -14.68
N ALA A 196 -2.05 21.94 -13.74
CA ALA A 196 -2.21 20.52 -13.97
C ALA A 196 -3.62 20.25 -14.51
N ARG A 197 -3.81 19.12 -15.19
CA ARG A 197 -5.09 18.73 -15.77
C ARG A 197 -5.83 17.81 -14.82
N LEU A 198 -7.00 18.22 -14.35
CA LEU A 198 -7.88 17.37 -13.55
C LEU A 198 -8.66 16.39 -14.44
N ILE A 199 -8.61 15.11 -14.09
CA ILE A 199 -9.42 14.04 -14.67
C ILE A 199 -10.17 13.36 -13.52
N MET A 200 -11.48 13.37 -13.58
CA MET A 200 -12.29 12.76 -12.52
C MET A 200 -12.66 11.33 -12.89
N ALA A 201 -12.34 10.39 -12.01
CA ALA A 201 -12.79 9.01 -12.12
C ALA A 201 -14.24 8.93 -11.64
N LYS A 202 -15.15 8.75 -12.62
CA LYS A 202 -16.58 8.61 -12.38
C LYS A 202 -16.87 7.31 -11.65
N SER A 203 -17.75 7.37 -10.64
CA SER A 203 -18.21 6.17 -9.95
C SER A 203 -18.86 5.20 -10.94
N GLY A 204 -18.39 3.95 -10.94
CA GLY A 204 -18.91 2.92 -11.83
C GLY A 204 -18.37 2.94 -13.25
N ILE A 205 -17.38 3.78 -13.59
CA ILE A 205 -16.76 3.77 -14.93
C ILE A 205 -16.14 2.40 -15.26
N HIS A 206 -15.73 1.61 -14.27
CA HIS A 206 -15.30 0.23 -14.47
C HIS A 206 -16.38 -0.69 -15.07
N SER A 207 -17.66 -0.31 -15.05
CA SER A 207 -18.73 -1.07 -15.73
C SER A 207 -18.66 -0.96 -17.27
N THR A 208 -17.88 -0.03 -17.80
CA THR A 208 -17.64 0.11 -19.25
C THR A 208 -16.69 -0.93 -19.82
N ILE A 209 -16.04 -1.71 -18.95
CA ILE A 209 -15.14 -2.80 -19.30
C ILE A 209 -15.73 -4.12 -18.81
N ASN A 210 -15.52 -5.21 -19.56
CA ASN A 210 -16.10 -6.51 -19.21
C ASN A 210 -15.24 -7.24 -18.17
N LEU A 211 -15.42 -6.91 -16.89
CA LEU A 211 -14.71 -7.55 -15.78
C LEU A 211 -15.42 -8.84 -15.33
N PRO A 212 -14.68 -9.94 -15.10
CA PRO A 212 -15.23 -11.14 -14.46
C PRO A 212 -15.74 -10.86 -13.04
N ASP A 213 -16.85 -11.49 -12.63
CA ASP A 213 -17.47 -11.29 -11.31
C ASP A 213 -16.51 -11.51 -10.14
N ASN A 214 -15.66 -12.54 -10.24
CA ASN A 214 -14.66 -12.86 -9.23
C ASN A 214 -13.61 -11.75 -9.01
N VAL A 215 -13.43 -10.83 -9.95
CA VAL A 215 -12.56 -9.65 -9.82
C VAL A 215 -13.29 -8.53 -9.09
N LEU A 216 -14.56 -8.31 -9.43
CA LEU A 216 -15.41 -7.28 -8.81
C LEU A 216 -15.58 -7.55 -7.31
N GLU A 217 -15.74 -8.81 -6.91
CA GLU A 217 -15.85 -9.22 -5.51
C GLU A 217 -14.57 -9.03 -4.70
N LYS A 218 -13.40 -8.97 -5.35
CA LYS A 218 -12.07 -8.96 -4.71
C LYS A 218 -11.40 -7.58 -4.71
N GLN A 219 -12.02 -6.57 -5.31
CA GLN A 219 -11.46 -5.22 -5.41
C GLN A 219 -12.46 -4.14 -5.02
N ILE A 220 -11.94 -3.07 -4.44
CA ILE A 220 -12.74 -1.88 -4.13
C ILE A 220 -13.10 -1.17 -5.44
N ALA A 221 -14.41 -0.95 -5.67
CA ALA A 221 -14.93 -0.31 -6.88
C ALA A 221 -14.23 1.01 -7.23
N SER A 222 -13.96 1.87 -6.24
CA SER A 222 -13.28 3.15 -6.50
C SER A 222 -11.84 3.00 -7.00
N ASN A 223 -11.13 1.92 -6.63
CA ASN A 223 -9.81 1.63 -7.18
C ASN A 223 -9.93 1.14 -8.64
N LEU A 224 -10.96 0.34 -8.95
CA LEU A 224 -11.24 -0.10 -10.32
C LEU A 224 -11.58 1.09 -11.21
N ASP A 225 -12.41 2.02 -10.73
CA ASP A 225 -12.77 3.25 -11.43
C ASP A 225 -11.54 4.10 -11.75
N LEU A 226 -10.66 4.26 -10.76
CA LEU A 226 -9.44 5.05 -10.89
C LEU A 226 -8.47 4.43 -11.91
N VAL A 227 -8.25 3.12 -11.83
CA VAL A 227 -7.37 2.39 -12.75
C VAL A 227 -7.94 2.39 -14.18
N THR A 228 -9.24 2.17 -14.32
CA THR A 228 -9.94 2.18 -15.62
C THR A 228 -9.82 3.56 -16.26
N THR A 229 -10.08 4.63 -15.50
CA THR A 229 -9.94 6.02 -15.97
C THR A 229 -8.52 6.31 -16.44
N ALA A 230 -7.51 5.92 -15.66
CA ALA A 230 -6.11 6.13 -16.01
C ALA A 230 -5.70 5.36 -17.28
N ALA A 231 -6.14 4.12 -17.43
CA ALA A 231 -5.83 3.32 -18.60
C ALA A 231 -6.53 3.84 -19.87
N LEU A 232 -7.79 4.26 -19.77
CA LEU A 232 -8.51 4.91 -20.87
C LEU A 232 -7.85 6.22 -21.30
N GLU A 233 -7.40 7.03 -20.34
CA GLU A 233 -6.66 8.27 -20.62
C GLU A 233 -5.33 8.01 -21.36
N LEU A 234 -4.72 6.84 -21.14
CA LEU A 234 -3.51 6.41 -21.86
C LEU A 234 -3.82 5.77 -23.22
N GLY A 235 -5.09 5.75 -23.64
CA GLY A 235 -5.52 5.21 -24.93
C GLY A 235 -5.53 3.68 -24.99
N ILE A 236 -5.69 3.01 -23.85
CA ILE A 236 -5.72 1.55 -23.77
C ILE A 236 -7.14 1.06 -24.00
N GLU A 237 -7.29 0.07 -24.88
CA GLU A 237 -8.59 -0.51 -25.23
C GLU A 237 -9.29 -1.20 -24.03
N PRO A 238 -10.62 -1.04 -23.88
CA PRO A 238 -11.43 -1.66 -22.81
C PRO A 238 -11.12 -3.13 -22.52
N ASP A 239 -10.96 -3.95 -23.57
CA ASP A 239 -10.68 -5.38 -23.43
C ASP A 239 -9.30 -5.66 -22.84
N VAL A 240 -8.30 -4.83 -23.17
CA VAL A 240 -6.95 -4.92 -22.61
C VAL A 240 -6.97 -4.49 -21.15
N ILE A 241 -7.77 -3.47 -20.81
CA ILE A 241 -7.96 -3.04 -19.42
C ILE A 241 -8.56 -4.18 -18.59
N ALA A 242 -9.68 -4.76 -19.02
CA ALA A 242 -10.34 -5.84 -18.30
C ALA A 242 -9.41 -7.05 -18.08
N LYS A 243 -8.74 -7.51 -19.14
CA LYS A 243 -7.76 -8.61 -19.06
C LYS A 243 -6.59 -8.26 -18.16
N GLY A 244 -6.07 -7.04 -18.25
CA GLY A 244 -4.97 -6.55 -17.42
C GLY A 244 -5.31 -6.56 -15.93
N ILE A 245 -6.52 -6.10 -15.57
CA ILE A 245 -7.01 -6.14 -14.18
C ILE A 245 -7.16 -7.59 -13.71
N ALA A 246 -7.73 -8.48 -14.52
CA ALA A 246 -7.90 -9.89 -14.17
C ALA A 246 -6.56 -10.62 -13.95
N LEU A 247 -5.53 -10.28 -14.72
CA LEU A 247 -4.17 -10.84 -14.60
C LEU A 247 -3.33 -10.19 -13.49
N ALA A 248 -3.81 -9.11 -12.87
CA ALA A 248 -3.05 -8.38 -11.88
C ALA A 248 -2.81 -9.25 -10.63
N LYS A 249 -1.54 -9.59 -10.38
CA LYS A 249 -1.14 -10.26 -9.14
C LYS A 249 -1.25 -9.28 -7.97
N MET A 250 -2.23 -9.50 -7.11
CA MET A 250 -2.50 -8.64 -5.96
C MET A 250 -1.48 -8.79 -4.84
N ASP A 251 -1.40 -7.76 -4.00
CA ASP A 251 -0.58 -7.81 -2.79
C ASP A 251 -1.15 -8.82 -1.80
N ILE A 252 -0.25 -9.46 -1.04
CA ILE A 252 -0.66 -10.40 0.01
C ILE A 252 -1.49 -9.74 1.11
N GLY A 253 -1.51 -8.41 1.22
CA GLY A 253 -2.41 -7.67 2.11
C GLY A 253 -3.63 -7.10 1.42
N ASN A 254 -4.00 -7.57 0.22
CA ASN A 254 -5.35 -7.30 -0.27
C ASN A 254 -6.35 -8.14 0.53
N PRO A 255 -7.50 -7.59 0.97
CA PRO A 255 -8.55 -8.39 1.56
C PRO A 255 -8.96 -9.51 0.60
N LEU A 256 -8.84 -10.75 1.06
CA LEU A 256 -9.15 -11.96 0.29
C LEU A 256 -9.90 -12.92 1.20
N ILE A 257 -10.86 -13.64 0.62
CA ILE A 257 -11.63 -14.70 1.27
C ILE A 257 -11.18 -16.02 0.66
N PHE A 258 -10.80 -16.98 1.51
CA PHE A 258 -10.38 -18.33 1.13
C PHE A 258 -11.34 -19.34 1.75
N SER A 259 -11.85 -20.28 0.94
CA SER A 259 -12.58 -21.45 1.44
C SER A 259 -11.61 -22.62 1.55
N ILE A 260 -11.35 -23.07 2.78
CA ILE A 260 -10.52 -24.24 3.05
C ILE A 260 -11.44 -25.33 3.59
N LYS A 261 -11.52 -26.43 2.84
CA LYS A 261 -12.25 -27.63 3.28
C LYS A 261 -11.24 -28.68 3.68
N GLU A 262 -11.40 -29.20 4.88
CA GLU A 262 -10.61 -30.30 5.40
C GLU A 262 -11.57 -31.27 6.09
N GLN A 263 -11.48 -32.55 5.72
CA GLN A 263 -12.45 -33.57 6.10
C GLN A 263 -13.89 -33.17 5.69
N ASN A 264 -14.79 -33.03 6.67
CA ASN A 264 -16.21 -32.65 6.50
C ASN A 264 -16.51 -31.22 6.96
N LYS A 265 -15.50 -30.36 7.11
CA LYS A 265 -15.68 -28.96 7.48
C LYS A 265 -15.13 -28.04 6.39
N ASN A 266 -15.87 -26.98 6.09
CA ASN A 266 -15.48 -25.84 5.30
C ASN A 266 -15.38 -24.63 6.22
N LEU A 267 -14.17 -24.06 6.35
CA LEU A 267 -13.98 -22.78 7.02
C LEU A 267 -13.58 -21.72 6.01
N TRP A 268 -14.01 -20.51 6.29
CA TRP A 268 -13.69 -19.32 5.52
C TRP A 268 -12.59 -18.55 6.22
N PHE A 269 -11.46 -18.34 5.55
CA PHE A 269 -10.35 -17.55 6.04
C PHE A 269 -10.32 -16.21 5.35
N ILE A 270 -10.37 -15.13 6.12
CA ILE A 270 -10.43 -13.76 5.63
C ILE A 270 -9.11 -13.07 5.97
N ASN A 271 -8.42 -12.58 4.94
CA ASN A 271 -7.23 -11.76 5.10
C ASN A 271 -7.59 -10.32 5.51
N ALA A 272 -7.93 -10.15 6.78
CA ALA A 272 -8.19 -8.85 7.39
C ALA A 272 -6.93 -8.16 7.94
N PHE A 273 -5.73 -8.74 7.76
CA PHE A 273 -4.48 -8.13 8.19
C PHE A 273 -4.22 -6.83 7.42
N ALA A 274 -4.80 -6.73 6.23
CA ALA A 274 -4.91 -5.54 5.39
C ALA A 274 -5.47 -4.31 6.11
N ALA A 275 -6.46 -4.53 6.98
CA ALA A 275 -7.24 -3.47 7.58
C ALA A 275 -6.47 -2.69 8.65
N ASN A 276 -5.36 -3.25 9.19
CA ASN A 276 -4.36 -2.68 10.12
C ASN A 276 -4.86 -2.05 11.44
N ASP A 277 -6.10 -1.59 11.51
CA ASP A 277 -6.77 -0.96 12.65
C ASP A 277 -8.17 -1.56 12.90
N PRO A 278 -8.74 -1.36 14.10
CA PRO A 278 -9.99 -2.01 14.46
C PRO A 278 -11.23 -1.54 13.69
N GLN A 279 -11.33 -0.24 13.36
CA GLN A 279 -12.51 0.31 12.68
C GLN A 279 -12.60 -0.23 11.25
N SER A 280 -11.47 -0.23 10.54
CA SER A 280 -11.36 -0.81 9.21
C SER A 280 -11.62 -2.31 9.20
N THR A 281 -11.20 -2.99 10.27
CA THR A 281 -11.48 -4.42 10.45
C THR A 281 -12.98 -4.65 10.63
N ARG A 282 -13.67 -3.82 11.42
CA ARG A 282 -15.13 -3.92 11.57
C ARG A 282 -15.84 -3.77 10.23
N GLN A 283 -15.48 -2.76 9.44
CA GLN A 283 -16.07 -2.55 8.11
C GLN A 283 -15.84 -3.76 7.20
N LEU A 284 -14.64 -4.33 7.22
CA LEU A 284 -14.33 -5.52 6.43
C LEU A 284 -15.14 -6.73 6.91
N VAL A 285 -15.28 -6.92 8.23
CA VAL A 285 -16.14 -7.97 8.81
C VAL A 285 -17.58 -7.78 8.36
N GLU A 286 -18.15 -6.59 8.46
CA GLU A 286 -19.54 -6.32 8.03
C GLU A 286 -19.75 -6.65 6.54
N GLN A 287 -18.81 -6.28 5.68
CA GLN A 287 -18.85 -6.57 4.25
C GLN A 287 -18.76 -8.08 3.97
N THR A 288 -17.82 -8.79 4.61
CA THR A 288 -17.63 -10.23 4.38
C THR A 288 -18.77 -11.06 4.98
N GLU A 289 -19.36 -10.63 6.08
CA GLU A 289 -20.53 -11.28 6.68
C GLU A 289 -21.78 -11.11 5.81
N ALA A 290 -21.95 -9.97 5.14
CA ALA A 290 -23.01 -9.80 4.16
C ALA A 290 -22.86 -10.77 2.97
N LEU A 291 -21.62 -10.94 2.47
CA LEU A 291 -21.30 -11.86 1.39
C LEU A 291 -21.47 -13.34 1.79
N LEU A 292 -21.12 -13.69 3.02
CA LEU A 292 -21.19 -15.06 3.56
C LEU A 292 -22.43 -15.31 4.42
N SER A 293 -23.52 -14.56 4.17
CA SER A 293 -24.73 -14.57 5.01
C SER A 293 -25.46 -15.92 5.08
N ALA A 294 -25.20 -16.83 4.13
CA ALA A 294 -25.73 -18.20 4.15
C ALA A 294 -25.01 -19.13 5.15
N GLU A 295 -23.86 -18.72 5.70
CA GLU A 295 -23.01 -19.56 6.55
C GLU A 295 -23.33 -19.37 8.05
N SER A 296 -23.60 -20.46 8.78
CA SER A 296 -24.07 -20.40 10.17
C SER A 296 -22.97 -20.51 11.23
N GLY A 297 -21.69 -20.55 10.85
CA GLY A 297 -20.58 -20.73 11.78
C GLY A 297 -20.20 -19.47 12.59
N SER A 298 -19.19 -19.61 13.44
CA SER A 298 -18.75 -18.56 14.37
C SER A 298 -17.81 -17.54 13.71
N ARG A 299 -17.81 -16.30 14.23
CA ARG A 299 -16.80 -15.27 13.90
C ARG A 299 -15.59 -15.37 14.82
N ILE A 300 -14.42 -15.65 14.25
CA ILE A 300 -13.18 -15.92 14.98
C ILE A 300 -12.13 -14.90 14.55
N ALA A 301 -11.44 -14.28 15.50
CA ALA A 301 -10.28 -13.45 15.22
C ALA A 301 -8.98 -14.20 15.46
N LEU A 302 -8.04 -14.10 14.53
CA LEU A 302 -6.63 -14.46 14.71
C LEU A 302 -5.80 -13.18 14.70
N LEU A 303 -5.55 -12.63 15.89
CA LEU A 303 -4.86 -11.35 16.08
C LEU A 303 -3.34 -11.53 16.14
N SER A 304 -2.67 -11.05 15.10
CA SER A 304 -1.21 -11.02 14.97
C SER A 304 -0.63 -9.71 15.48
N LEU A 305 0.27 -9.80 16.46
CA LEU A 305 0.84 -8.65 17.17
C LEU A 305 2.35 -8.55 17.00
N ARG A 306 2.86 -7.31 16.99
CA ARG A 306 4.28 -6.99 16.86
C ARG A 306 4.85 -6.41 18.15
N SER A 307 6.06 -6.81 18.50
CA SER A 307 6.78 -6.30 19.68
C SER A 307 7.18 -4.82 19.56
N ASP A 308 7.43 -4.33 18.35
CA ASP A 308 7.84 -2.95 18.09
C ASP A 308 6.67 -1.98 17.91
N ARG A 309 5.41 -2.44 18.04
CA ARG A 309 4.20 -1.61 17.86
C ARG A 309 3.26 -1.65 19.07
N GLY A 310 3.74 -1.12 20.18
CA GLY A 310 3.01 -1.04 21.46
C GLY A 310 1.65 -0.34 21.36
N GLU A 311 1.62 0.89 20.83
CA GLU A 311 0.37 1.68 20.69
C GLU A 311 -0.71 0.96 19.89
N ARG A 312 -0.35 0.31 18.78
CA ARG A 312 -1.31 -0.48 17.98
C ARG A 312 -1.83 -1.70 18.77
N SER A 313 -0.99 -2.30 19.59
CA SER A 313 -1.41 -3.41 20.47
C SER A 313 -2.38 -2.92 21.54
N LEU A 314 -2.16 -1.73 22.10
CA LEU A 314 -3.09 -1.07 23.04
C LEU A 314 -4.40 -0.68 22.36
N GLN A 315 -4.35 -0.19 21.12
CA GLN A 315 -5.53 0.13 20.31
C GLN A 315 -6.44 -1.10 20.15
N TRP A 316 -5.86 -2.25 19.76
CA TRP A 316 -6.57 -3.52 19.68
C TRP A 316 -7.14 -3.97 21.02
N LEU A 317 -6.36 -3.82 22.10
CA LEU A 317 -6.82 -4.17 23.44
C LEU A 317 -8.04 -3.32 23.87
N ARG A 318 -7.99 -2.00 23.66
CA ARG A 318 -9.11 -1.10 23.99
C ARG A 318 -10.35 -1.46 23.18
N TYR A 319 -10.19 -1.71 21.89
CA TYR A 319 -11.28 -2.09 21.00
C TYR A 319 -11.96 -3.40 21.44
N LEU A 320 -11.18 -4.48 21.64
CA LEU A 320 -11.70 -5.79 22.03
C LEU A 320 -12.30 -5.82 23.45
N ARG A 321 -11.97 -4.85 24.30
CA ARG A 321 -12.62 -4.67 25.62
C ARG A 321 -13.87 -3.80 25.57
N GLY A 322 -13.98 -2.93 24.58
CA GLY A 322 -15.09 -2.01 24.39
C GLY A 322 -16.01 -2.49 23.28
N GLU A 323 -16.16 -1.65 22.26
CA GLU A 323 -17.10 -1.83 21.16
C GLU A 323 -16.87 -3.09 20.30
N GLY A 324 -15.64 -3.63 20.28
CA GLY A 324 -15.28 -4.84 19.55
C GLY A 324 -15.51 -6.14 20.31
N ARG A 325 -15.99 -6.06 21.56
CA ARG A 325 -16.09 -7.22 22.47
C ARG A 325 -16.95 -8.36 21.93
N GLU A 326 -18.03 -8.03 21.22
CA GLU A 326 -19.00 -9.00 20.68
C GLU A 326 -18.80 -9.24 19.18
N LEU A 327 -17.79 -8.61 18.57
CA LEU A 327 -17.53 -8.78 17.15
C LEU A 327 -17.03 -10.19 16.82
N PHE A 328 -16.29 -10.80 17.75
CA PHE A 328 -15.73 -12.14 17.62
C PHE A 328 -16.09 -13.01 18.83
N GLU A 329 -16.58 -14.22 18.57
CA GLU A 329 -16.86 -15.21 19.62
C GLU A 329 -15.57 -15.76 20.24
N LYS A 330 -14.51 -15.85 19.42
CA LYS A 330 -13.21 -16.33 19.85
C LYS A 330 -12.10 -15.46 19.29
N VAL A 331 -11.11 -15.16 20.13
CA VAL A 331 -9.90 -14.42 19.73
C VAL A 331 -8.68 -15.28 20.03
N TYR A 332 -7.89 -15.58 19.01
CA TYR A 332 -6.58 -16.19 19.09
C TYR A 332 -5.51 -15.11 19.01
N LEU A 333 -4.51 -15.16 19.89
CA LEU A 333 -3.43 -14.18 19.97
C LEU A 333 -2.12 -14.85 19.54
N VAL A 334 -1.42 -14.24 18.59
CA VAL A 334 -0.09 -14.66 18.12
C VAL A 334 0.88 -13.48 18.02
N GLY A 335 2.18 -13.77 18.08
CA GLY A 335 3.24 -12.78 17.92
C GLY A 335 3.68 -12.07 19.22
N GLY A 336 4.47 -11.00 19.07
CA GLY A 336 5.33 -10.46 20.13
C GLY A 336 4.62 -9.98 21.39
N HIS A 337 3.45 -9.32 21.25
CA HIS A 337 2.67 -8.83 22.40
C HIS A 337 1.51 -9.77 22.82
N ALA A 338 1.39 -10.95 22.22
CA ALA A 338 0.28 -11.86 22.49
C ALA A 338 0.19 -12.27 23.97
N GLN A 339 1.33 -12.57 24.60
CA GLN A 339 1.38 -12.93 26.02
C GLN A 339 0.94 -11.79 26.94
N VAL A 340 1.25 -10.54 26.56
CA VAL A 340 0.86 -9.35 27.33
C VAL A 340 -0.65 -9.13 27.18
N LEU A 341 -1.17 -9.16 25.95
CA LEU A 341 -2.60 -8.98 25.70
C LEU A 341 -3.46 -10.08 26.33
N LYS A 342 -2.96 -11.33 26.38
CA LYS A 342 -3.65 -12.44 27.07
C LYS A 342 -3.92 -12.15 28.54
N ARG A 343 -3.05 -11.41 29.24
CA ARG A 343 -3.27 -11.04 30.65
C ARG A 343 -4.47 -10.10 30.81
N SER A 344 -4.74 -9.27 29.80
CA SER A 344 -5.84 -8.30 29.80
C SER A 344 -7.09 -8.77 29.05
N LEU A 345 -7.00 -9.87 28.29
CA LEU A 345 -8.10 -10.54 27.59
C LEU A 345 -8.16 -12.03 28.01
N PRO A 346 -8.72 -12.34 29.19
CA PRO A 346 -8.70 -13.70 29.74
C PRO A 346 -9.41 -14.73 28.86
N THR A 347 -10.41 -14.32 28.07
CA THR A 347 -11.17 -15.18 27.16
C THR A 347 -10.42 -15.52 25.86
N ALA A 348 -9.38 -14.75 25.51
CA ALA A 348 -8.58 -14.98 24.32
C ALA A 348 -7.67 -16.21 24.49
N VAL A 349 -7.35 -16.90 23.40
CA VAL A 349 -6.47 -18.07 23.39
C VAL A 349 -5.09 -17.62 22.97
N LEU A 350 -4.08 -17.85 23.81
CA LEU A 350 -2.70 -17.64 23.40
C LEU A 350 -2.25 -18.84 22.57
N VAL A 351 -1.73 -18.58 21.37
CA VAL A 351 -1.16 -19.64 20.54
C VAL A 351 0.35 -19.43 20.42
N LYS A 352 1.09 -20.48 20.78
CA LYS A 352 2.55 -20.52 20.65
C LYS A 352 3.05 -21.17 19.36
N GLN A 353 2.15 -21.83 18.63
CA GLN A 353 2.45 -22.43 17.33
C GLN A 353 2.80 -21.32 16.32
N ASP A 354 3.95 -21.44 15.68
CA ASP A 354 4.47 -20.50 14.68
C ASP A 354 4.52 -21.10 13.26
N ASP A 355 4.18 -22.38 13.11
CA ASP A 355 3.91 -23.02 11.82
C ASP A 355 2.49 -22.65 11.31
N PRO A 356 2.38 -21.94 10.17
CA PRO A 356 1.10 -21.60 9.55
C PRO A 356 0.20 -22.80 9.24
N ARG A 357 0.78 -23.95 8.87
CA ARG A 357 0.02 -25.16 8.52
C ARG A 357 -0.71 -25.70 9.73
N GLU A 358 0.05 -25.90 10.80
CA GLU A 358 -0.47 -26.45 12.06
C GLU A 358 -1.44 -25.47 12.74
N LEU A 359 -1.19 -24.16 12.63
CA LEU A 359 -2.13 -23.15 13.11
C LEU A 359 -3.45 -23.16 12.31
N THR A 360 -3.39 -23.30 11.00
CA THR A 360 -4.59 -23.38 10.14
C THR A 360 -5.39 -24.64 10.47
N LYS A 361 -4.75 -25.80 10.59
CA LYS A 361 -5.40 -27.05 11.03
C LYS A 361 -6.02 -26.94 12.42
N LEU A 362 -5.32 -26.29 13.36
CA LEU A 362 -5.82 -26.07 14.72
C LEU A 362 -7.13 -25.26 14.70
N LEU A 363 -7.22 -24.24 13.84
CA LEU A 363 -8.43 -23.42 13.71
C LEU A 363 -9.58 -24.23 13.08
N ILE A 364 -9.30 -25.01 12.03
CA ILE A 364 -10.30 -25.89 11.39
C ILE A 364 -10.83 -26.94 12.38
N THR A 365 -9.94 -27.55 13.15
CA THR A 365 -10.30 -28.62 14.11
C THR A 365 -11.22 -28.09 15.20
N ASN A 366 -10.92 -26.91 15.76
CA ASN A 366 -11.58 -26.38 16.95
C ASN A 366 -12.89 -25.63 16.69
N HIS A 367 -13.25 -25.39 15.43
CA HIS A 367 -14.42 -24.58 15.09
C HIS A 367 -15.43 -25.34 14.23
N PRO A 368 -16.73 -25.00 14.31
CA PRO A 368 -17.76 -25.66 13.52
C PRO A 368 -17.64 -25.31 12.02
N ASP A 369 -18.31 -26.11 11.21
CA ASP A 369 -18.48 -25.85 9.77
C ASP A 369 -19.07 -24.45 9.51
N GLY A 370 -18.67 -23.82 8.41
CA GLY A 370 -19.09 -22.47 8.02
C GLY A 370 -18.53 -21.34 8.88
N SER A 371 -17.57 -21.61 9.79
CA SER A 371 -16.94 -20.56 10.61
C SER A 371 -16.04 -19.64 9.79
N ARG A 372 -16.00 -18.35 10.17
CA ARG A 372 -15.18 -17.31 9.54
C ARG A 372 -14.01 -16.94 10.43
N VAL A 373 -12.79 -17.19 9.95
CA VAL A 373 -11.54 -16.84 10.62
C VAL A 373 -10.96 -15.58 10.00
N TYR A 374 -10.97 -14.50 10.76
CA TYR A 374 -10.41 -13.20 10.40
C TYR A 374 -8.98 -13.08 10.90
N GLY A 375 -8.00 -13.15 10.01
CA GLY A 375 -6.63 -12.77 10.35
C GLY A 375 -6.54 -11.27 10.49
N ILE A 376 -6.29 -10.74 11.69
CA ILE A 376 -6.35 -9.29 11.99
C ILE A 376 -5.06 -8.79 12.64
N GLY A 377 -4.86 -7.48 12.64
CA GLY A 377 -3.64 -6.85 13.17
C GLY A 377 -2.52 -6.84 12.13
N ASN A 378 -1.31 -7.23 12.52
CA ASN A 378 -0.13 -7.06 11.66
C ASN A 378 0.07 -8.24 10.69
N ILE A 379 0.19 -7.91 9.40
CA ILE A 379 0.50 -8.89 8.35
C ILE A 379 1.97 -9.34 8.34
N GLY A 380 2.92 -8.54 8.82
CA GLY A 380 4.34 -8.94 8.81
C GLY A 380 4.64 -10.22 9.61
N GLY A 381 5.64 -10.99 9.18
CA GLY A 381 6.06 -12.22 9.88
C GLY A 381 5.04 -13.36 9.70
N LEU A 382 4.45 -13.83 10.81
CA LEU A 382 3.52 -14.96 10.80
C LEU A 382 2.24 -14.67 9.98
N GLY A 383 1.71 -13.44 10.00
CA GLY A 383 0.52 -13.08 9.23
C GLY A 383 0.68 -13.36 7.73
N ALA A 384 1.80 -12.95 7.13
CA ALA A 384 2.11 -13.14 5.73
C ALA A 384 2.31 -14.63 5.40
N LYS A 385 2.93 -15.38 6.32
CA LYS A 385 3.08 -16.83 6.17
C LYS A 385 1.71 -17.55 6.20
N LEU A 386 0.80 -17.11 7.07
CA LEU A 386 -0.58 -17.61 7.14
C LEU A 386 -1.36 -17.31 5.87
N VAL A 387 -1.31 -16.08 5.36
CA VAL A 387 -2.00 -15.74 4.10
C VAL A 387 -1.48 -16.58 2.94
N ARG A 388 -0.15 -16.78 2.83
CA ARG A 388 0.43 -17.67 1.81
C ARG A 388 -0.03 -19.11 1.96
N GLU A 389 -0.14 -19.60 3.19
CA GLU A 389 -0.69 -20.92 3.47
C GLU A 389 -2.15 -21.02 3.00
N TRP A 390 -2.98 -20.02 3.30
CA TRP A 390 -4.37 -19.99 2.87
C TRP A 390 -4.53 -19.92 1.35
N ILE A 391 -3.71 -19.10 0.67
CA ILE A 391 -3.65 -19.05 -0.81
C ILE A 391 -3.35 -20.45 -1.37
N ARG A 392 -2.30 -21.11 -0.85
CA ARG A 392 -1.91 -22.43 -1.34
C ARG A 392 -3.01 -23.49 -1.19
N ASN A 393 -3.71 -23.51 -0.05
CA ASN A 393 -4.82 -24.45 0.15
C ASN A 393 -6.05 -24.11 -0.70
N ALA A 394 -6.21 -22.86 -1.13
CA ALA A 394 -7.28 -22.43 -2.01
C ALA A 394 -6.99 -22.74 -3.49
N ASP A 395 -5.72 -22.62 -3.92
CA ASP A 395 -5.26 -22.86 -5.30
C ASP A 395 -5.04 -24.35 -5.62
N GLU A 396 -5.01 -25.26 -4.63
CA GLU A 396 -4.98 -26.72 -4.83
C GLU A 396 -6.35 -27.32 -5.26
N ARG A 397 -7.25 -26.48 -5.81
CA ARG A 397 -8.57 -26.81 -6.36
C ARG A 397 -8.76 -26.16 -7.71
#